data_AF-A0A4P6F1S6-F1
#
_entry.id   AF-A0A4P6F1S6-F1
#
_cell.length_a   1.000
_cell.length_b   1.000
_cell.length_c   1.000
_cell.angle_alpha   90.00
_cell.angle_beta   90.00
_cell.angle_gamma   90.00
#
_symmetry.space_group_name_H-M   'P 1'
#
loop_
_entity.id
_entity.type
_entity.pdbx_description
1 polymer ?
#
loop_
_entity_poly.entity_id
_entity_poly.type
_entity_poly.pdbx_seq_one_letter_code
_entity_poly.pdbx_strand_id
1 'polypeptide(L)' 'MLLQEQLSLWNDMAIKLLDVQRKRIPAGQYFRHEGLASNMLFLVSSGHGKLFIDGDVYPVKSFFVCHAGRGAGSSLRR' A
#
# COMPACT_ATOMS: atom_id res chain seq x y z
N MET A 1 -0.48 -30.06 29.28
CA MET A 1 -0.52 -29.41 27.95
C MET A 1 0.73 -29.85 27.21
N LEU A 2 0.55 -30.56 26.11
CA LEU A 2 1.67 -31.11 25.34
C LEU A 2 2.28 -29.99 24.48
N LEU A 3 3.61 -29.89 24.45
CA LEU A 3 4.37 -28.99 23.57
C LEU A 3 3.88 -29.00 22.11
N GLN A 4 3.32 -30.14 21.68
CA GLN A 4 2.74 -30.37 20.36
C GLN A 4 1.45 -29.55 20.11
N GLU A 5 0.63 -29.33 21.14
CA GLU A 5 -0.57 -28.46 21.08
C GLU A 5 -0.16 -26.99 20.92
N GLN A 6 0.93 -26.57 21.59
CA GLN A 6 1.47 -25.22 21.45
C GLN A 6 2.11 -25.00 20.07
N LEU A 7 2.85 -25.98 19.54
CA LEU A 7 3.46 -25.88 18.20
C LEU A 7 2.42 -25.80 17.07
N SER A 8 1.27 -26.48 17.21
CA SER A 8 0.16 -26.37 16.25
C SER A 8 -0.38 -24.94 16.16
N LEU A 9 -0.53 -24.26 17.29
CA LEU A 9 -1.03 -22.88 17.35
C LEU A 9 -0.07 -21.86 16.71
N TRP A 10 1.23 -22.15 16.72
CA TRP A 10 2.24 -21.31 16.07
C TRP A 10 2.29 -21.52 14.55
N ASN A 11 2.00 -22.74 14.07
CA ASN A 11 1.88 -23.04 12.65
C ASN A 11 0.61 -22.44 12.02
N ASP A 12 -0.47 -22.30 12.80
CA ASP A 12 -1.74 -21.71 12.31
C ASP A 12 -1.75 -20.17 12.32
N MET A 13 -0.74 -19.51 12.92
CA MET A 13 -0.57 -18.07 12.76
C MET A 13 0.03 -17.77 11.40
N ALA A 14 -0.83 -17.46 10.43
CA ALA A 14 -0.41 -16.78 9.21
C ALA A 14 0.23 -15.43 9.61
N ILE A 15 1.56 -15.40 9.69
CA ILE A 15 2.31 -14.15 9.90
C ILE A 15 2.07 -13.26 8.68
N LYS A 16 1.19 -12.29 8.83
CA LYS A 16 0.92 -11.27 7.80
C LYS A 16 1.96 -10.17 7.96
N LEU A 17 2.93 -10.13 7.06
CA LEU A 17 3.92 -9.06 7.00
C LEU A 17 3.30 -7.83 6.33
N LEU A 18 3.38 -6.68 7.01
CA LEU A 18 3.06 -5.38 6.42
C LEU A 18 4.37 -4.62 6.20
N ASP A 19 4.74 -4.41 4.94
CA ASP A 19 5.81 -3.49 4.58
C ASP A 19 5.27 -2.05 4.58
N VAL A 20 5.90 -1.17 5.35
CA VAL A 20 5.48 0.23 5.50
C VAL A 20 6.56 1.14 4.95
N GLN A 21 6.23 1.87 3.89
CA GLN A 21 7.13 2.83 3.26
C GLN A 21 6.56 4.25 3.32
N ARG A 22 7.41 5.23 3.60
CA ARG A 22 7.08 6.66 3.51
C ARG A 22 7.94 7.31 2.44
N LYS A 23 7.31 7.93 1.45
CA LYS A 23 7.98 8.69 0.39
C LYS A 23 7.43 10.10 0.30
N ARG A 24 8.31 11.06 0.03
CA ARG A 24 7.95 12.43 -0.34
C ARG A 24 8.09 12.56 -1.84
N ILE A 25 7.09 13.15 -2.49
CA ILE A 25 7.12 13.42 -3.94
C ILE A 25 7.39 14.90 -4.15
N PRO A 26 8.58 15.28 -4.66
CA PRO A 26 8.87 16.65 -5.08
C PRO A 26 7.96 17.10 -6.22
N ALA A 27 7.82 18.42 -6.39
CA ALA A 27 7.07 18.97 -7.53
C ALA A 27 7.70 18.52 -8.86
N GLY A 28 6.86 18.18 -9.84
CA GLY A 28 7.30 17.69 -11.14
C GLY A 28 7.79 16.23 -11.17
N GLN A 29 7.94 15.59 -10.00
CA GLN A 29 8.25 14.16 -9.92
C GLN A 29 6.97 13.34 -9.75
N TYR A 30 7.06 12.07 -10.14
CA TYR A 30 6.01 11.11 -9.92
C TYR A 30 6.60 9.78 -9.46
N PHE A 31 5.75 9.00 -8.81
CA PHE A 31 6.05 7.63 -8.42
C PHE A 31 5.12 6.71 -9.21
N ARG A 32 5.64 5.59 -9.73
CA ARG A 32 4.86 4.64 -10.55
C ARG A 32 5.15 3.20 -10.16
N HIS A 33 4.09 2.40 -10.15
CA HIS A 33 4.12 0.95 -10.16
C HIS A 33 3.39 0.47 -11.41
N GLU A 34 4.06 -0.33 -12.23
CA GLU A 34 3.41 -0.98 -13.40
C GLU A 34 2.47 -2.12 -12.99
N GLY A 35 2.74 -2.73 -11.83
CA GLY A 35 1.89 -3.75 -11.22
C GLY A 35 2.34 -3.98 -9.78
N LEU A 36 1.42 -3.83 -8.84
CA LEU A 36 1.73 -4.03 -7.42
C LEU A 36 1.97 -5.51 -7.11
N ALA A 37 3.09 -5.84 -6.47
CA ALA A 37 3.41 -7.22 -6.07
C ALA A 37 2.50 -7.76 -4.96
N SER A 38 1.87 -6.87 -4.19
CA SER A 38 0.93 -7.17 -3.11
C SER A 38 -0.16 -6.09 -3.05
N ASN A 39 -1.20 -6.30 -2.23
CA ASN A 39 -2.17 -5.25 -1.95
C ASN A 39 -1.47 -4.07 -1.25
N MET A 40 -1.83 -2.84 -1.62
CA MET A 40 -1.22 -1.63 -1.06
C MET A 40 -2.28 -0.68 -0.52
N LEU A 41 -1.99 -0.07 0.63
CA LEU A 41 -2.75 1.05 1.18
C LEU A 41 -1.93 2.33 1.01
N PHE A 42 -2.48 3.29 0.26
CA PHE A 42 -1.91 4.62 0.13
C PHE A 42 -2.48 5.53 1.22
N LEU A 43 -1.60 6.20 1.96
CA LEU A 43 -1.95 7.24 2.92
C LEU A 43 -1.20 8.52 2.57
N VAL A 44 -1.94 9.58 2.25
CA VAL A 44 -1.36 10.91 2.04
C VAL A 44 -1.27 11.62 3.38
N SER A 45 -0.11 11.56 4.03
CA SER A 45 0.09 12.25 5.32
C SER A 45 -0.07 13.78 5.22
N SER A 46 0.32 14.39 4.10
CA SER A 46 0.23 15.83 3.88
C SER A 46 0.33 16.19 2.41
N GLY A 47 -0.29 17.31 2.00
CA GLY A 47 -0.16 17.89 0.66
C GLY A 47 -1.37 17.61 -0.23
N HIS A 48 -1.18 17.79 -1.54
CA HIS A 48 -2.20 17.51 -2.55
C HIS A 48 -1.54 16.95 -3.81
N GLY A 49 -2.34 16.32 -4.66
CA GLY A 49 -1.88 15.74 -5.93
C GLY A 49 -2.96 14.91 -6.60
N LYS A 50 -2.53 13.98 -7.46
CA LYS A 50 -3.40 13.02 -8.14
C LYS A 50 -2.81 11.62 -8.04
N LEU A 51 -3.62 10.68 -7.55
CA LEU A 51 -3.34 9.26 -7.57
C LEU A 51 -4.06 8.65 -8.77
N PHE A 52 -3.36 7.84 -9.54
CA PHE A 52 -3.88 7.09 -10.67
C PHE A 52 -3.85 5.62 -10.30
N ILE A 53 -4.96 4.90 -10.47
CA ILE A 53 -5.05 3.45 -10.29
C ILE A 53 -5.84 2.88 -11.46
N ASP A 54 -5.21 1.98 -12.24
CA ASP A 54 -5.83 1.31 -13.39
C ASP A 54 -6.55 2.25 -14.38
N GLY A 55 -6.03 3.47 -14.52
CA GLY A 55 -6.58 4.51 -15.41
C GLY A 55 -7.53 5.50 -14.73
N ASP A 56 -8.09 5.15 -13.57
CA ASP A 56 -8.92 6.07 -12.78
C ASP A 56 -8.08 7.11 -12.06
N VAL A 57 -8.62 8.32 -11.94
CA VAL A 57 -7.93 9.47 -11.34
C VAL A 57 -8.63 9.90 -10.05
N TYR A 58 -7.87 9.88 -8.97
CA TYR A 58 -8.30 10.29 -7.65
C TYR A 58 -7.57 11.58 -7.25
N PRO A 59 -8.26 12.72 -7.08
CA PRO A 59 -7.65 13.88 -6.46
C PRO A 59 -7.34 13.56 -5.00
N VAL A 60 -6.09 13.73 -4.59
CA VAL A 60 -5.66 13.43 -3.23
C VAL A 60 -5.30 14.69 -2.47
N LYS A 61 -5.59 14.68 -1.17
CA LYS A 61 -5.23 15.72 -0.20
C LYS A 61 -4.76 15.06 1.10
N SER A 62 -4.27 15.85 2.05
CA SER A 62 -3.91 15.36 3.39
C SER A 62 -5.02 14.47 3.97
N PHE A 63 -4.60 13.35 4.54
CA PHE A 63 -5.44 12.28 5.11
C PHE A 63 -6.30 11.51 4.10
N PHE A 64 -6.03 11.62 2.80
CA PHE A 64 -6.61 10.71 1.81
C PHE A 64 -6.06 9.30 2.01
N VAL A 65 -6.97 8.32 1.92
CA VAL A 65 -6.67 6.88 1.99
C VAL A 65 -7.28 6.18 0.79
N CYS A 66 -6.52 5.27 0.18
CA CYS A 66 -6.99 4.42 -0.90
C CYS A 66 -6.33 3.04 -0.85
N HIS A 67 -7.09 2.02 -1.21
CA HIS A 67 -6.59 0.67 -1.40
C HIS A 67 -6.42 0.38 -2.89
N ALA A 68 -5.29 -0.20 -3.27
CA ALA A 68 -5.07 -0.78 -4.58
C ALA A 68 -4.73 -2.27 -4.43
N GLY A 69 -5.40 -3.10 -5.22
CA GLY A 69 -5.19 -4.54 -5.21
C GLY A 69 -3.87 -4.95 -5.86
N ARG A 70 -3.40 -6.16 -5.53
CA ARG A 70 -2.28 -6.81 -6.23
C ARG A 70 -2.52 -6.80 -7.74
N GLY A 71 -1.49 -6.45 -8.50
CA GLY A 71 -1.53 -6.38 -9.96
C GLY A 71 -2.00 -5.04 -10.52
N ALA A 72 -2.60 -4.17 -9.69
CA ALA A 72 -3.01 -2.84 -10.14
C ALA A 72 -1.81 -1.99 -10.57
N GLY A 73 -1.95 -1.28 -11.68
CA GLY A 73 -1.02 -0.24 -12.10
C GLY A 73 -1.34 1.04 -11.33
N SER A 74 -0.35 1.66 -10.70
CA SER A 74 -0.58 2.90 -9.95
C SER A 74 0.48 3.96 -10.23
N SER A 75 0.09 5.24 -10.18
CA SER A 75 1.06 6.33 -10.13
C SER A 75 0.57 7.49 -9.27
N LEU A 76 1.49 8.16 -8.58
CA LEU A 76 1.19 9.32 -7.75
C LEU A 76 1.97 10.52 -8.27
N ARG A 77 1.25 11.62 -8.51
CA ARG A 77 1.80 12.88 -9.03
C ARG A 77 1.41 14.02 -8.10
N ARG A 78 2.36 14.92 -7.85
CA ARG A 78 2.08 16.18 -7.14
C ARG A 78 1.67 17.25 -8.15
#